data_AF-W7WTE8-F1
#
_entry.id   AF-W7WTE8-F1
#
_cell.length_a   1.000
_cell.length_b   1.000
_cell.length_c   1.000
_cell.angle_alpha   90.00
_cell.angle_beta   90.00
_cell.angle_gamma   90.00
#
_symmetry.space_group_name_H-M   'P 1'
#
loop_
_entity.id
_entity.type
_entity.pdbx_description
1 polymer ?
#
loop_
_entity_poly.entity_id
_entity_poly.type
_entity_poly.pdbx_seq_one_letter_code
_entity_poly.pdbx_strand_id
1 'polypeptide(L)' 'MEADHFCMQWRGVRDLDSKMINSVMRGVFLKDANLRREFLSLVNNKKG' A
#
# COMPACT_ATOMS: atom_id res chain seq x y z
N MET A 1 -3.05 -2.22 3.36
CA MET A 1 -3.75 -3.30 2.64
C MET A 1 -3.20 -3.31 1.24
N GLU A 2 -2.96 -4.50 0.71
CA GLU A 2 -2.46 -4.71 -0.65
C GLU A 2 -3.37 -5.77 -1.28
N ALA A 3 -3.86 -5.49 -2.48
CA ALA A 3 -4.77 -6.37 -3.19
C ALA A 3 -4.56 -6.28 -4.70
N ASP A 4 -4.67 -7.43 -5.35
CA ASP A 4 -4.85 -7.53 -6.79
C ASP A 4 -6.33 -7.29 -7.10
N HIS A 5 -6.60 -6.56 -8.18
CA HIS A 5 -7.96 -6.25 -8.59
C HIS A 5 -8.25 -6.84 -9.96
N PHE A 6 -8.88 -8.03 -10.01
CA PHE A 6 -9.16 -8.71 -11.28
C PHE A 6 -10.04 -7.92 -12.25
N CYS A 7 -10.83 -6.97 -11.74
CA CYS A 7 -11.57 -6.05 -12.59
C CYS A 7 -10.63 -5.14 -13.42
N MET A 8 -9.45 -4.78 -12.91
CA MET A 8 -8.41 -4.04 -13.65
C MET A 8 -7.62 -4.95 -14.62
N GLN A 9 -7.46 -6.23 -14.27
CA GLN A 9 -6.69 -7.20 -15.05
C GLN A 9 -7.50 -7.78 -16.23
N TRP A 10 -8.79 -8.05 -16.04
CA TRP A 10 -9.62 -8.79 -17.02
C TRP A 10 -10.69 -7.94 -17.71
N ARG A 11 -10.96 -6.73 -17.21
CA ARG A 11 -11.92 -5.80 -17.82
C ARG A 11 -11.27 -4.43 -18.05
N GLY A 12 -11.83 -3.64 -18.96
CA GLY A 12 -11.38 -2.27 -19.20
C GLY A 12 -9.90 -2.19 -19.57
N VAL A 13 -9.10 -1.51 -18.73
CA VAL A 13 -7.69 -1.16 -18.97
C VAL A 13 -6.74 -2.35 -19.09
N ARG A 14 -7.11 -3.54 -18.56
CA ARG A 14 -6.37 -4.82 -18.67
C ARG A 14 -4.89 -4.73 -18.28
N ASP A 15 -4.62 -4.11 -17.13
CA ASP A 15 -3.26 -4.02 -16.57
C ASP A 15 -3.02 -5.16 -15.56
N LEU A 16 -2.18 -6.12 -15.97
CA LEU A 16 -1.83 -7.31 -15.21
C LEU A 16 -0.86 -7.02 -14.06
N ASP A 17 -0.11 -5.92 -14.13
CA ASP A 17 0.92 -5.57 -13.14
C ASP A 17 0.41 -4.56 -12.10
N SER A 18 -0.83 -4.12 -12.24
CA SER A 18 -1.45 -3.17 -11.31
C SER A 18 -1.65 -3.78 -9.91
N LYS A 19 -1.08 -3.12 -8.89
CA LYS A 19 -1.29 -3.45 -7.47
C LYS A 19 -1.92 -2.28 -6.74
N MET A 20 -3.02 -2.55 -6.02
CA MET A 20 -3.68 -1.52 -5.21
C MET A 20 -3.15 -1.57 -3.77
N ILE A 21 -2.55 -0.47 -3.32
CA ILE A 21 -2.03 -0.32 -1.96
C ILE A 21 -2.68 0.88 -1.28
N ASN A 22 -3.34 0.65 -0.15
CA ASN A 22 -3.96 1.67 0.67
C ASN A 22 -3.52 1.56 2.13
N SER A 23 -3.37 2.71 2.78
CA SER A 23 -2.97 2.80 4.19
C SER A 23 -3.83 3.82 4.92
N VAL A 24 -4.11 3.55 6.19
CA VAL A 24 -4.84 4.45 7.08
C VAL A 24 -4.03 4.59 8.37
N MET A 25 -3.70 5.82 8.74
CA MET A 25 -2.91 6.11 9.93
C MET A 25 -3.81 6.70 11.02
N ARG A 26 -3.63 6.24 12.26
CA ARG A 26 -4.39 6.69 13.43
C ARG A 26 -3.42 7.01 14.57
N GLY A 27 -3.89 7.78 15.56
CA GLY A 27 -3.11 8.07 16.78
C GLY A 27 -1.76 8.73 16.48
N VAL A 28 -0.70 8.24 17.14
CA VAL A 28 0.67 8.78 17.01
C VAL A 28 1.21 8.66 15.58
N PHE A 29 0.85 7.62 14.83
CA PHE A 29 1.27 7.48 13.43
C PHE A 29 0.64 8.51 12.50
N LEU A 30 -0.50 9.11 12.88
CA LEU A 30 -1.08 10.22 12.12
C LEU A 30 -0.36 11.54 12.43
N LYS A 31 -0.06 11.78 13.71
CA LYS A 31 0.50 13.04 14.22
C LYS A 31 2.01 13.18 13.98
N ASP A 32 2.75 12.09 14.12
CA ASP A 32 4.19 12.06 13.96
C ASP A 32 4.59 11.52 12.58
N ALA A 33 5.20 12.38 11.76
CA ALA A 33 5.64 12.04 10.42
C ALA A 33 6.93 11.22 10.41
N ASN A 34 7.81 11.36 11.39
CA ASN A 34 9.07 10.61 11.46
C ASN A 34 8.80 9.16 11.79
N LEU A 35 8.01 8.91 12.84
CA LEU A 35 7.56 7.57 13.21
C LEU A 35 6.81 6.88 12.06
N ARG A 36 5.94 7.62 11.36
CA ARG A 36 5.22 7.09 10.19
C ARG A 36 6.17 6.67 9.06
N ARG A 37 7.22 7.45 8.79
CA ARG A 37 8.21 7.10 7.75
C ARG A 37 9.01 5.86 8.13
N GLU A 38 9.46 5.76 9.38
CA GLU A 38 10.17 4.58 9.89
C GLU A 38 9.29 3.33 9.83
N PHE A 39 8.01 3.46 10.18
CA PHE A 39 7.08 2.35 10.05
C PHE A 39 6.89 1.91 8.59
N LEU A 40 6.68 2.86 7.68
CA LEU A 40 6.48 2.54 6.26
C LEU A 40 7.73 1.94 5.60
N SER A 41 8.93 2.36 6.02
CA SER A 41 10.18 1.78 5.50
C SER A 41 10.32 0.31 5.90
N LEU A 42 9.95 -0.04 7.14
CA LEU A 42 9.94 -1.43 7.61
C LEU A 42 8.89 -2.29 6.89
N VAL A 43 7.70 -1.75 6.62
CA VAL A 43 6.64 -2.47 5.88
C VAL A 43 7.08 -2.81 4.45
N ASN A 44 7.76 -1.89 3.77
CA ASN A 44 8.24 -2.11 2.40
C ASN A 44 9.40 -3.11 2.32
N ASN A 45 10.26 -3.16 3.35
CA ASN A 45 11.36 -4.12 3.43
C ASN A 45 10.91 -5.57 3.66
N LYS A 46 9.66 -5.81 4.03
CA LYS A 46 9.12 -7.17 4.22
C LYS A 46 8.83 -7.89 2.89
N LYS A 47 8.98 -7.21 1.74
CA LYS A 47 8.79 -7.76 0.39
C LYS A 47 10.08 -8.37 -0.21
N GLY A 48 10.98 -8.87 0.64
CA GLY A 48 12.17 -9.63 0.24
C GLY A 48 11.88 -11.13 0.16
#